data_AF-A0A966HR23-F1
#
_entry.id   AF-A0A966HR23-F1
#
_cell.length_a   1.000
_cell.length_b   1.000
_cell.length_c   1.000
_cell.angle_alpha   90.00
_cell.angle_beta   90.00
_cell.angle_gamma   90.00
#
_symmetry.space_group_name_H-M   'P 1'
#
loop_
_entity.id
_entity.type
_entity.pdbx_description
1 polymer ?
#
loop_
_entity_poly.entity_id
_entity_poly.type
_entity_poly.pdbx_seq_one_letter_code
_entity_poly.pdbx_strand_id
1 'polypeptide(L)'
;CPLLHTPYDLSLETKVPEKIKKWLSFSKQKLIELNHIKISLNKGNNEIKNYLDENKKDITSRETSGLIHDDKVKQRAKNITTQILNRKSNFVKRSEIQTKVFKLPLYPTTTIGSFPQTSDVRNARAKFKKNELSLKQYEDFLKTKTIDAIKKQEQIDIDVIVHGEFERNDMVEYFGEQLKGFTFTSSGWVQSYGSRCVKPPIIFGDVSRPESMTVQWSKFAQDQTKKIVKGMLTGPITILQWSFVRDDQPRKDTALQIAFAIRDEVEDLENNGIKMIQIDEPALREGLPLKKNDWKQYLDWAVKAFQISAAVAKDETQIHTHMCYAEFEDIIDAIAALDADVISIETSRS
;
A
#
# COMPACT_ATOMS: atom_id res chain seq x y z
N CYS A 1 23.20 -4.94 -9.99
CA CYS A 1 22.07 -5.76 -10.51
C CYS A 1 21.76 -5.31 -11.94
N PRO A 2 21.01 -6.11 -12.71
CA PRO A 2 20.52 -5.69 -14.03
C PRO A 2 19.59 -4.47 -13.94
N LEU A 3 19.53 -3.66 -15.01
CA LEU A 3 18.58 -2.53 -15.13
C LEU A 3 17.14 -2.96 -15.42
N LEU A 4 16.87 -4.28 -15.46
CA LEU A 4 15.53 -4.86 -15.62
C LEU A 4 14.53 -4.33 -14.57
N HIS A 5 15.02 -4.01 -13.38
CA HIS A 5 14.21 -3.59 -12.23
C HIS A 5 14.04 -2.05 -12.16
N THR A 6 14.44 -1.32 -13.20
CA THR A 6 14.28 0.12 -13.28
C THR A 6 13.53 0.48 -14.55
N PRO A 7 12.68 1.53 -14.56
CA PRO A 7 11.97 1.90 -15.77
C PRO A 7 12.93 2.36 -16.86
N TYR A 8 12.44 2.46 -18.09
CA TYR A 8 13.31 2.65 -19.26
C TYR A 8 13.95 4.05 -19.35
N ASP A 9 13.14 5.11 -19.49
CA ASP A 9 13.62 6.47 -19.77
C ASP A 9 12.80 7.55 -19.06
N LEU A 10 13.45 8.31 -18.18
CA LEU A 10 12.81 9.36 -17.40
C LEU A 10 12.30 10.52 -18.28
N SER A 11 12.86 10.74 -19.47
CA SER A 11 12.39 11.83 -20.35
C SER A 11 10.98 11.58 -20.89
N LEU A 12 10.47 10.34 -20.81
CA LEU A 12 9.11 9.97 -21.20
C LEU A 12 8.07 10.29 -20.12
N GLU A 13 8.49 10.77 -18.95
CA GLU A 13 7.60 11.09 -17.85
C GLU A 13 6.96 12.47 -18.01
N THR A 14 5.63 12.49 -18.03
CA THR A 14 4.80 13.71 -18.09
C THR A 14 4.01 13.98 -16.81
N LYS A 15 3.93 12.98 -15.90
CA LYS A 15 3.19 13.08 -14.63
C LYS A 15 4.07 13.34 -13.41
N VAL A 16 5.37 13.05 -13.49
CA VAL A 16 6.32 13.32 -12.40
C VAL A 16 6.61 14.81 -12.35
N PRO A 17 6.38 15.51 -11.22
CA PRO A 17 6.70 16.92 -11.09
C PRO A 17 8.18 17.21 -11.38
N GLU A 18 8.47 18.29 -12.11
CA GLU A 18 9.83 18.64 -12.54
C GLU A 18 10.84 18.72 -11.39
N LYS A 19 10.42 19.21 -10.21
CA LYS A 19 11.30 19.26 -9.03
C LYS A 19 11.71 17.86 -8.54
N ILE A 20 10.80 16.88 -8.63
CA ILE A 20 11.07 15.49 -8.22
C ILE A 20 11.83 14.76 -9.34
N LYS A 21 11.53 15.05 -10.61
CA LYS A 21 12.19 14.44 -11.77
C LYS A 21 13.71 14.58 -11.71
N LYS A 22 14.22 15.72 -11.22
CA LYS A 22 15.66 15.97 -11.00
C LYS A 22 16.34 15.03 -10.00
N TRP A 23 15.57 14.37 -9.15
CA TRP A 23 16.09 13.44 -8.14
C TRP A 23 16.09 11.98 -8.59
N LEU A 24 15.65 11.73 -9.83
CA LEU A 24 15.43 10.38 -10.34
C LEU A 24 16.37 10.09 -11.51
N SER A 25 16.74 8.82 -11.63
CA SER A 25 17.43 8.28 -12.79
C SER A 25 16.81 6.93 -13.15
N PHE A 26 16.25 6.82 -14.35
CA PHE A 26 15.79 5.55 -14.94
C PHE A 26 16.93 4.86 -15.67
N SER A 27 16.69 3.71 -16.31
CA SER A 27 17.72 2.87 -16.94
C SER A 27 18.63 3.65 -17.89
N LYS A 28 18.06 4.47 -18.77
CA LYS A 28 18.83 5.32 -19.69
C LYS A 28 19.72 6.32 -18.95
N GLN A 29 19.20 7.01 -17.94
CA GLN A 29 19.96 7.97 -17.14
C GLN A 29 21.07 7.27 -16.33
N LYS A 30 20.82 6.05 -15.82
CA LYS A 30 21.84 5.24 -15.12
C LYS A 30 23.01 4.84 -16.03
N LEU A 31 22.77 4.59 -17.31
CA LEU A 31 23.85 4.35 -18.28
C LEU A 31 24.70 5.62 -18.51
N ILE A 32 24.08 6.79 -18.51
CA ILE A 32 24.78 8.09 -18.60
C ILE A 32 25.63 8.30 -17.34
N GLU A 33 25.09 8.05 -16.15
CA GLU A 33 25.82 8.10 -14.87
C GLU A 33 27.08 7.22 -14.90
N LEU A 34 26.95 5.96 -15.34
CA LEU A 34 28.09 5.04 -15.44
C LEU A 34 29.18 5.55 -16.40
N ASN A 35 28.80 6.17 -17.51
CA ASN A 35 29.77 6.75 -18.43
C ASN A 35 30.52 7.94 -17.81
N HIS A 36 29.83 8.82 -17.08
CA HIS A 36 30.49 9.93 -16.38
C HIS A 36 31.42 9.43 -15.27
N ILE A 37 31.02 8.43 -14.48
CA ILE A 37 31.87 7.80 -13.46
C ILE A 37 33.13 7.21 -14.11
N LYS A 38 32.99 6.51 -15.24
CA LYS A 38 34.13 5.99 -16.01
C LYS A 38 35.07 7.11 -16.46
N ILE A 39 34.56 8.23 -16.96
CA ILE A 39 35.39 9.36 -17.39
C ILE A 39 36.14 9.97 -16.19
N SER A 40 35.44 10.21 -15.09
CA SER A 40 36.03 10.72 -13.84
C SER A 40 37.20 9.84 -13.35
N LEU A 41 37.03 8.52 -13.31
CA LEU A 41 38.06 7.59 -12.84
C LEU A 41 39.29 7.52 -13.77
N ASN A 42 39.10 7.64 -15.08
CA ASN A 42 40.19 7.46 -16.05
C ASN A 42 40.87 8.78 -16.48
N LYS A 43 40.15 9.90 -16.45
CA LYS A 43 40.60 11.20 -16.98
C LYS A 43 40.53 12.34 -15.97
N GLY A 44 39.96 12.11 -14.79
CA GLY A 44 39.80 13.09 -13.73
C GLY A 44 38.49 13.88 -13.80
N ASN A 45 38.11 14.48 -12.67
CA ASN A 45 36.82 15.16 -12.49
C ASN A 45 36.64 16.42 -13.35
N ASN A 46 37.73 17.05 -13.80
CA ASN A 46 37.65 18.27 -14.62
C ASN A 46 36.92 18.02 -15.95
N GLU A 47 37.04 16.82 -16.51
CA GLU A 47 36.37 16.43 -17.77
C GLU A 47 34.85 16.36 -17.65
N ILE A 48 34.33 16.22 -16.44
CA ILE A 48 32.89 16.11 -16.17
C ILE A 48 32.41 17.18 -15.19
N LYS A 49 33.14 18.28 -15.05
CA LYS A 49 32.89 19.31 -14.03
C LYS A 49 31.44 19.81 -14.05
N ASN A 50 30.90 20.15 -15.23
CA ASN A 50 29.53 20.65 -15.37
C ASN A 50 28.50 19.61 -14.88
N TYR A 51 28.71 18.34 -15.21
CA TYR A 51 27.83 17.25 -14.76
C TYR A 51 27.87 17.07 -13.25
N LEU A 52 29.06 17.14 -12.62
CA LEU A 52 29.20 17.07 -11.17
C LEU A 52 28.57 18.27 -10.47
N ASP A 53 28.72 19.47 -11.03
CA ASP A 53 28.13 20.70 -10.49
C ASP A 53 26.58 20.63 -10.54
N GLU A 54 26.00 20.10 -11.62
CA GLU A 54 24.56 19.85 -11.73
C GLU A 54 24.08 18.75 -10.77
N ASN A 55 24.77 17.61 -10.73
CA ASN A 55 24.44 16.52 -9.80
C ASN A 55 24.46 16.99 -8.34
N LYS A 56 25.46 17.79 -7.95
CA LYS A 56 25.55 18.36 -6.60
C LYS A 56 24.40 19.32 -6.31
N LYS A 57 23.98 20.12 -7.29
CA LYS A 57 22.80 21.00 -7.14
C LYS A 57 21.53 20.17 -6.94
N ASP A 58 21.36 19.09 -7.70
CA ASP A 58 20.17 18.24 -7.59
C ASP A 58 20.12 17.53 -6.23
N ILE A 59 21.25 16.97 -5.76
CA ILE A 59 21.36 16.37 -4.41
C ILE A 59 21.03 17.41 -3.33
N THR A 60 21.68 18.57 -3.35
CA THR A 60 21.44 19.63 -2.36
C THR A 60 19.98 20.08 -2.40
N SER A 61 19.40 20.19 -3.59
CA SER A 61 18.00 20.60 -3.76
C SER A 61 17.02 19.62 -3.15
N ARG A 62 17.35 18.32 -3.13
CA ARG A 62 16.57 17.28 -2.47
C ARG A 62 16.72 17.40 -0.97
N GLU A 63 17.96 17.40 -0.48
CA GLU A 63 18.30 17.44 0.96
C GLU A 63 17.66 18.62 1.69
N THR A 64 17.51 19.79 1.04
CA THR A 64 16.92 20.98 1.67
C THR A 64 15.45 21.19 1.30
N SER A 65 14.81 20.25 0.60
CA SER A 65 13.44 20.45 0.11
C SER A 65 12.41 20.26 1.22
N GLY A 66 11.56 21.26 1.43
CA GLY A 66 10.36 21.11 2.26
C GLY A 66 9.35 20.06 1.76
N LEU A 67 9.52 19.53 0.54
CA LEU A 67 8.72 18.41 0.03
C LEU A 67 9.06 17.07 0.71
N ILE A 68 10.26 16.93 1.26
CA ILE A 68 10.74 15.69 1.87
C ILE A 68 10.81 15.75 3.39
N HIS A 69 10.40 16.87 3.98
CA HIS A 69 10.50 17.15 5.41
C HIS A 69 9.17 17.68 5.96
N ASP A 70 8.44 16.81 6.63
CA ASP A 70 7.25 17.16 7.41
C ASP A 70 7.52 16.87 8.89
N ASP A 71 7.70 17.93 9.68
CA ASP A 71 8.01 17.81 11.10
C ASP A 71 6.90 17.14 11.89
N LYS A 72 5.63 17.30 11.50
CA LYS A 72 4.50 16.65 12.17
C LYS A 72 4.57 15.14 11.96
N VAL A 73 4.87 14.71 10.75
CA VAL A 73 5.05 13.28 10.42
C VAL A 73 6.23 12.70 11.20
N LYS A 74 7.38 13.38 11.22
CA LYS A 74 8.57 12.93 11.94
C LYS A 74 8.33 12.84 13.45
N GLN A 75 7.67 13.83 14.04
CA GLN A 75 7.34 13.82 15.48
C GLN A 75 6.37 12.69 15.82
N ARG A 76 5.33 12.49 15.00
CA ARG A 76 4.37 11.40 15.18
C ARG A 76 5.04 10.03 15.12
N ALA A 77 5.91 9.80 14.14
CA ALA A 77 6.64 8.54 13.97
C ALA A 77 7.63 8.25 15.12
N LYS A 78 8.13 9.28 15.82
CA LYS A 78 9.01 9.12 16.98
C LYS A 78 8.26 8.77 18.27
N ASN A 79 7.01 9.20 18.40
CA ASN A 79 6.22 9.06 19.63
C ASN A 79 5.40 7.76 19.68
N ILE A 80 6.06 6.62 19.44
CA ILE A 80 5.40 5.31 19.49
C ILE A 80 5.41 4.76 20.92
N THR A 81 4.23 4.65 21.53
CA THR A 81 4.03 4.05 22.85
C THR A 81 3.54 2.61 22.74
N THR A 82 3.55 1.87 23.86
CA THR A 82 2.97 0.52 23.91
C THR A 82 1.46 0.51 23.61
N GLN A 83 0.74 1.59 23.93
CA GLN A 83 -0.68 1.73 23.60
C GLN A 83 -0.95 1.87 22.10
N ILE A 84 0.00 2.42 21.33
CA ILE A 84 -0.12 2.51 19.87
C ILE A 84 0.07 1.14 19.21
N LEU A 85 0.85 0.25 19.85
CA LEU A 85 1.25 -1.05 19.28
C LEU A 85 0.31 -2.20 19.61
N ASN A 86 -0.39 -2.13 20.74
CA ASN A 86 -1.20 -3.25 21.21
C ASN A 86 -2.69 -2.92 21.10
N ARG A 87 -3.47 -3.90 20.65
CA ARG A 87 -4.92 -3.88 20.84
C ARG A 87 -5.25 -3.70 22.32
N LYS A 88 -6.42 -3.13 22.61
CA LYS A 88 -6.88 -2.84 23.98
C LYS A 88 -6.94 -4.11 24.85
N SER A 89 -7.50 -5.19 24.30
CA SER A 89 -7.53 -6.49 24.94
C SER A 89 -6.81 -7.56 24.09
N ASN A 90 -6.41 -8.66 24.72
CA ASN A 90 -5.86 -9.82 24.02
C ASN A 90 -6.93 -10.55 23.18
N PHE A 91 -6.49 -11.39 22.24
CA PHE A 91 -7.39 -12.09 21.32
C PHE A 91 -8.51 -12.87 22.02
N VAL A 92 -8.23 -13.57 23.14
CA VAL A 92 -9.24 -14.35 23.87
C VAL A 92 -10.45 -13.49 24.25
N LYS A 93 -10.20 -12.30 24.83
CA LYS A 93 -11.27 -11.37 25.21
C LYS A 93 -11.95 -10.74 23.99
N ARG A 94 -11.17 -10.36 22.97
CA ARG A 94 -11.73 -9.77 21.74
C ARG A 94 -12.64 -10.77 21.03
N SER A 95 -12.21 -12.02 20.90
CA SER A 95 -12.96 -13.11 20.27
C SER A 95 -14.31 -13.34 20.95
N GLU A 96 -14.37 -13.30 22.29
CA GLU A 96 -15.65 -13.39 23.03
C GLU A 96 -16.61 -12.24 22.71
N ILE A 97 -16.10 -11.00 22.60
CA ILE A 97 -16.88 -9.82 22.23
C ILE A 97 -17.36 -9.94 20.77
N GLN A 98 -16.44 -10.22 19.85
CA GLN A 98 -16.69 -10.36 18.41
C GLN A 98 -17.72 -11.46 18.12
N THR A 99 -17.65 -12.60 18.81
CA THR A 99 -18.63 -13.69 18.68
C THR A 99 -20.04 -13.22 19.02
N LYS A 100 -20.20 -12.42 20.09
CA LYS A 100 -21.51 -11.87 20.50
C LYS A 100 -22.02 -10.80 19.52
N VAL A 101 -21.10 -10.00 18.96
CA VAL A 101 -21.41 -8.91 18.02
C VAL A 101 -21.83 -9.46 16.66
N PHE A 102 -21.05 -10.38 16.10
CA PHE A 102 -21.24 -10.84 14.71
C PHE A 102 -22.15 -12.06 14.59
N LYS A 103 -22.22 -12.92 15.63
CA LYS A 103 -23.06 -14.13 15.63
C LYS A 103 -22.86 -15.00 14.37
N LEU A 104 -21.62 -15.09 13.90
CA LEU A 104 -21.25 -15.89 12.75
C LEU A 104 -21.50 -17.38 13.03
N PRO A 105 -21.82 -18.18 11.99
CA PRO A 105 -21.88 -19.64 12.13
C PRO A 105 -20.48 -20.20 12.42
N LEU A 106 -20.40 -21.49 12.76
CA LEU A 106 -19.13 -22.17 13.07
C LEU A 106 -18.12 -22.12 11.91
N TYR A 107 -18.62 -22.19 10.68
CA TYR A 107 -17.81 -22.14 9.46
C TYR A 107 -18.22 -20.93 8.61
N PRO A 108 -17.85 -19.71 9.01
CA PRO A 108 -18.25 -18.52 8.28
C PRO A 108 -17.55 -18.46 6.93
N THR A 109 -18.31 -18.03 5.92
CA THR A 109 -17.89 -17.90 4.54
C THR A 109 -17.65 -16.43 4.18
N THR A 110 -16.58 -16.17 3.44
CA THR A 110 -16.24 -14.84 2.93
C THR A 110 -15.33 -14.98 1.72
N THR A 111 -15.10 -13.88 1.01
CA THR A 111 -14.05 -13.78 -0.01
C THR A 111 -12.97 -12.79 0.44
N ILE A 112 -11.91 -12.66 -0.36
CA ILE A 112 -10.72 -11.89 0.00
C ILE A 112 -10.91 -10.38 -0.23
N GLY A 113 -11.65 -9.96 -1.28
CA GLY A 113 -11.83 -8.54 -1.58
C GLY A 113 -12.29 -8.29 -3.01
N SER A 114 -11.35 -8.29 -3.95
CA SER A 114 -11.62 -7.95 -5.35
C SER A 114 -12.58 -8.92 -6.05
N PHE A 115 -13.46 -8.36 -6.89
CA PHE A 115 -14.28 -9.11 -7.84
C PHE A 115 -13.87 -8.83 -9.29
N PRO A 116 -14.37 -9.64 -10.26
CA PRO A 116 -13.87 -9.59 -11.63
C PRO A 116 -13.85 -8.18 -12.22
N GLN A 117 -12.65 -7.72 -12.60
CA GLN A 117 -12.43 -6.46 -13.29
C GLN A 117 -12.84 -6.59 -14.76
N THR A 118 -14.15 -6.61 -15.03
CA THR A 118 -14.74 -6.84 -16.35
C THR A 118 -14.40 -5.73 -17.36
N SER A 119 -14.61 -6.01 -18.66
CA SER A 119 -14.27 -5.08 -19.74
C SER A 119 -14.96 -3.71 -19.59
N ASP A 120 -16.21 -3.69 -19.13
CA ASP A 120 -16.96 -2.46 -18.87
C ASP A 120 -16.41 -1.65 -17.68
N VAL A 121 -15.96 -2.31 -16.59
CA VAL A 121 -15.28 -1.63 -15.47
C VAL A 121 -13.98 -0.97 -15.94
N ARG A 122 -13.16 -1.70 -16.69
CA ARG A 122 -11.93 -1.15 -17.28
C ARG A 122 -12.20 -0.01 -18.25
N ASN A 123 -13.25 -0.13 -19.07
CA ASN A 123 -13.65 0.91 -20.01
C ASN A 123 -14.16 2.17 -19.30
N ALA A 124 -14.98 2.03 -18.26
CA ALA A 124 -15.46 3.16 -17.46
C ALA A 124 -14.29 3.91 -16.81
N ARG A 125 -13.34 3.18 -16.22
CA ARG A 125 -12.11 3.77 -15.66
C ARG A 125 -11.27 4.49 -16.72
N ALA A 126 -11.11 3.89 -17.89
CA ALA A 126 -10.36 4.50 -19.00
C ALA A 126 -11.02 5.79 -19.50
N LYS A 127 -12.36 5.80 -19.66
CA LYS A 127 -13.13 6.98 -20.04
C LYS A 127 -13.04 8.09 -18.99
N PHE A 128 -13.15 7.73 -17.70
CA PHE A 128 -12.97 8.69 -16.61
C PHE A 128 -11.56 9.31 -16.63
N LYS A 129 -10.49 8.49 -16.77
CA LYS A 129 -9.10 8.98 -16.90
C LYS A 129 -8.88 9.89 -18.13
N LYS A 130 -9.72 9.81 -19.16
CA LYS A 130 -9.70 10.66 -20.36
C LYS A 130 -10.66 11.85 -20.29
N ASN A 131 -11.32 12.08 -19.14
CA ASN A 131 -12.37 13.08 -18.96
C ASN A 131 -13.59 12.91 -19.89
N GLU A 132 -13.83 11.70 -20.41
CA GLU A 132 -15.00 11.35 -21.21
C GLU A 132 -16.22 10.97 -20.35
N LEU A 133 -16.00 10.75 -19.04
CA LEU A 133 -17.04 10.59 -18.02
C LEU A 133 -16.82 11.63 -16.92
N SER A 134 -17.91 12.25 -16.47
CA SER A 134 -17.87 13.05 -15.24
C SER A 134 -17.64 12.17 -14.02
N LEU A 135 -17.12 12.76 -12.93
CA LEU A 135 -16.95 12.06 -11.65
C LEU A 135 -18.26 11.40 -11.20
N LYS A 136 -19.38 12.13 -11.25
CA LYS A 136 -20.70 11.61 -10.88
C LYS A 136 -21.10 10.39 -11.70
N GLN A 137 -20.95 10.44 -13.03
CA GLN A 137 -21.28 9.29 -13.89
C GLN A 137 -20.41 8.06 -13.59
N TYR A 138 -19.12 8.28 -13.32
CA TYR A 138 -18.21 7.21 -12.95
C TYR A 138 -18.56 6.62 -11.58
N GLU A 139 -18.84 7.46 -10.60
CA GLU A 139 -19.26 7.01 -9.27
C GLU A 139 -20.58 6.25 -9.30
N ASP A 140 -21.58 6.73 -10.04
CA ASP A 140 -22.88 6.07 -10.17
C ASP A 140 -22.72 4.68 -10.82
N PHE A 141 -21.84 4.55 -11.83
CA PHE A 141 -21.49 3.25 -12.41
C PHE A 141 -20.85 2.30 -11.37
N LEU A 142 -19.89 2.78 -10.58
CA LEU A 142 -19.23 1.98 -9.54
C LEU A 142 -20.19 1.55 -8.44
N LYS A 143 -21.12 2.43 -8.05
CA LYS A 143 -22.19 2.11 -7.10
C LYS A 143 -23.08 0.99 -7.62
N THR A 144 -23.48 1.03 -8.90
CA THR A 144 -24.24 -0.07 -9.52
C THR A 144 -23.46 -1.39 -9.46
N LYS A 145 -22.16 -1.39 -9.82
CA LYS A 145 -21.33 -2.59 -9.74
C LYS A 145 -21.21 -3.16 -8.33
N THR A 146 -21.07 -2.27 -7.35
CA THR A 146 -21.02 -2.64 -5.94
C THR A 146 -22.34 -3.29 -5.50
N ILE A 147 -23.49 -2.69 -5.84
CA ILE A 147 -24.82 -3.26 -5.53
C ILE A 147 -24.98 -4.65 -6.18
N ASP A 148 -24.60 -4.80 -7.44
CA ASP A 148 -24.70 -6.08 -8.16
C ASP A 148 -23.82 -7.16 -7.52
N ALA A 149 -22.61 -6.80 -7.09
CA ALA A 149 -21.70 -7.69 -6.37
C ALA A 149 -22.27 -8.15 -5.03
N ILE A 150 -22.86 -7.23 -4.27
CA ILE A 150 -23.49 -7.52 -2.97
C ILE A 150 -24.68 -8.46 -3.17
N LYS A 151 -25.58 -8.17 -4.13
CA LYS A 151 -26.74 -9.04 -4.42
C LYS A 151 -26.33 -10.46 -4.77
N LYS A 152 -25.28 -10.64 -5.58
CA LYS A 152 -24.78 -11.98 -5.94
C LYS A 152 -24.24 -12.74 -4.74
N GLN A 153 -23.53 -12.04 -3.86
CA GLN A 153 -23.01 -12.60 -2.62
C GLN A 153 -24.14 -13.02 -1.66
N GLU A 154 -25.19 -12.21 -1.54
CA GLU A 154 -26.38 -12.55 -0.75
C GLU A 154 -27.14 -13.75 -1.34
N GLN A 155 -27.24 -13.84 -2.67
CA GLN A 155 -27.90 -14.97 -3.35
C GLN A 155 -27.23 -16.32 -3.09
N ILE A 156 -25.90 -16.33 -2.87
CA ILE A 156 -25.14 -17.54 -2.51
C ILE A 156 -24.95 -17.70 -0.99
N ASP A 157 -25.65 -16.87 -0.21
CA ASP A 157 -25.66 -16.86 1.25
C ASP A 157 -24.27 -16.74 1.92
N ILE A 158 -23.38 -15.89 1.38
CA ILE A 158 -22.07 -15.66 2.01
C ILE A 158 -22.24 -14.91 3.35
N ASP A 159 -21.49 -15.25 4.40
CA ASP A 159 -21.68 -14.67 5.74
C ASP A 159 -21.15 -13.23 5.85
N VAL A 160 -19.96 -13.00 5.29
CA VAL A 160 -19.27 -11.70 5.33
C VAL A 160 -18.97 -11.22 3.91
N ILE A 161 -19.43 -10.02 3.60
CA ILE A 161 -19.48 -9.41 2.28
C ILE A 161 -18.22 -8.56 2.00
N VAL A 162 -17.82 -8.50 0.74
CA VAL A 162 -16.87 -7.51 0.20
C VAL A 162 -17.54 -6.66 -0.88
N HIS A 163 -17.06 -5.42 -1.09
CA HIS A 163 -17.65 -4.52 -2.09
C HIS A 163 -17.13 -4.75 -3.52
N GLY A 164 -16.05 -5.54 -3.67
CA GLY A 164 -15.51 -5.94 -4.97
C GLY A 164 -14.42 -5.03 -5.55
N GLU A 165 -14.11 -3.90 -4.90
CA GLU A 165 -12.96 -3.02 -5.23
C GLU A 165 -12.96 -2.49 -6.68
N PHE A 166 -14.14 -2.20 -7.24
CA PHE A 166 -14.27 -1.74 -8.63
C PHE A 166 -13.63 -0.36 -8.87
N GLU A 167 -13.55 0.48 -7.85
CA GLU A 167 -12.90 1.78 -7.86
C GLU A 167 -11.38 1.66 -8.00
N ARG A 168 -10.80 0.51 -7.61
CA ARG A 168 -9.36 0.28 -7.55
C ARG A 168 -8.87 -0.37 -8.83
N ASN A 169 -7.73 0.12 -9.31
CA ASN A 169 -7.00 -0.50 -10.41
C ASN A 169 -5.90 -1.43 -9.92
N ASP A 170 -5.22 -1.00 -8.85
CA ASP A 170 -4.08 -1.65 -8.24
C ASP A 170 -4.09 -1.29 -6.75
N MET A 171 -3.70 -2.24 -5.91
CA MET A 171 -3.82 -2.13 -4.46
C MET A 171 -2.75 -1.23 -3.83
N VAL A 172 -1.76 -0.75 -4.57
CA VAL A 172 -0.76 0.21 -4.08
C VAL A 172 -0.90 1.56 -4.78
N GLU A 173 -1.18 1.57 -6.08
CA GLU A 173 -1.46 2.81 -6.83
C GLU A 173 -2.63 3.58 -6.20
N TYR A 174 -3.73 2.89 -5.86
CA TYR A 174 -4.93 3.51 -5.31
C TYR A 174 -4.70 4.24 -3.98
N PHE A 175 -3.88 3.68 -3.09
CA PHE A 175 -3.55 4.32 -1.81
C PHE A 175 -2.54 5.43 -2.01
N GLY A 176 -1.49 5.20 -2.78
CA GLY A 176 -0.47 6.21 -3.01
C GLY A 176 -1.03 7.49 -3.65
N GLU A 177 -2.03 7.39 -4.54
CA GLU A 177 -2.67 8.56 -5.19
C GLU A 177 -3.35 9.49 -4.15
N GLN A 178 -3.63 8.96 -2.97
CA GLN A 178 -4.35 9.64 -1.88
C GLN A 178 -3.43 9.97 -0.70
N LEU A 179 -2.14 9.61 -0.77
CA LEU A 179 -1.15 9.89 0.27
C LEU A 179 -0.19 11.00 -0.18
N LYS A 180 0.16 11.89 0.76
CA LYS A 180 1.30 12.80 0.56
C LYS A 180 2.61 12.00 0.56
N GLY A 181 3.61 12.54 -0.11
CA GLY A 181 4.94 11.93 -0.23
C GLY A 181 5.08 10.93 -1.38
N PHE A 182 4.01 10.72 -2.16
CA PHE A 182 3.99 9.85 -3.34
C PHE A 182 3.91 10.65 -4.66
N THR A 183 4.58 10.15 -5.69
CA THR A 183 4.39 10.59 -7.08
C THR A 183 4.26 9.40 -8.02
N PHE A 184 3.78 9.65 -9.23
CA PHE A 184 3.34 8.63 -10.18
C PHE A 184 3.91 8.86 -11.56
N THR A 185 4.17 7.76 -12.25
CA THR A 185 4.73 7.76 -13.59
C THR A 185 3.66 7.56 -14.66
N SER A 186 3.83 8.21 -15.80
CA SER A 186 3.09 7.92 -17.02
C SER A 186 3.64 6.69 -17.73
N SER A 187 4.97 6.55 -17.75
CA SER A 187 5.71 5.59 -18.59
C SER A 187 6.67 4.69 -17.79
N GLY A 188 6.63 4.76 -16.46
CA GLY A 188 7.57 4.11 -15.55
C GLY A 188 7.30 2.61 -15.34
N TRP A 189 7.13 1.86 -16.43
CA TRP A 189 6.84 0.43 -16.40
C TRP A 189 8.07 -0.40 -16.03
N VAL A 190 7.85 -1.45 -15.23
CA VAL A 190 8.84 -2.46 -14.86
C VAL A 190 8.23 -3.84 -15.09
N GLN A 191 9.00 -4.77 -15.68
CA GLN A 191 8.55 -6.15 -15.86
C GLN A 191 8.39 -6.83 -14.49
N SER A 192 7.24 -7.47 -14.26
CA SER A 192 6.97 -8.24 -13.05
C SER A 192 6.99 -9.75 -13.35
N TYR A 193 6.15 -10.21 -14.28
CA TYR A 193 6.10 -11.64 -14.63
C TYR A 193 5.67 -11.86 -16.08
N GLY A 194 6.49 -12.57 -16.87
CA GLY A 194 6.23 -12.79 -18.29
C GLY A 194 6.06 -11.45 -19.03
N SER A 195 4.96 -11.25 -19.74
CA SER A 195 4.64 -9.98 -20.39
C SER A 195 3.91 -8.96 -19.49
N ARG A 196 3.68 -9.26 -18.21
CA ARG A 196 3.02 -8.36 -17.27
C ARG A 196 4.03 -7.37 -16.70
N CYS A 197 3.70 -6.08 -16.83
CA CYS A 197 4.44 -4.99 -16.23
C CYS A 197 3.61 -4.28 -15.17
N VAL A 198 4.29 -3.66 -14.22
CA VAL A 198 3.70 -2.81 -13.17
C VAL A 198 4.26 -1.40 -13.29
N LYS A 199 3.56 -0.41 -12.71
CA LYS A 199 4.06 0.95 -12.54
C LYS A 199 4.10 1.28 -11.04
N PRO A 200 5.19 0.90 -10.34
CA PRO A 200 5.31 1.19 -8.93
C PRO A 200 5.23 2.70 -8.67
N PRO A 201 4.49 3.15 -7.64
CA PRO A 201 4.56 4.52 -7.20
C PRO A 201 5.97 4.86 -6.70
N ILE A 202 6.30 6.15 -6.62
CA ILE A 202 7.58 6.63 -6.10
C ILE A 202 7.33 7.38 -4.80
N ILE A 203 7.90 6.88 -3.70
CA ILE A 203 7.90 7.58 -2.41
C ILE A 203 9.07 8.56 -2.41
N PHE A 204 8.78 9.83 -2.66
CA PHE A 204 9.80 10.88 -2.63
C PHE A 204 9.84 11.61 -1.28
N GLY A 205 8.71 11.64 -0.55
CA GLY A 205 8.42 12.55 0.55
C GLY A 205 8.04 11.85 1.86
N ASP A 206 7.96 12.61 2.96
CA ASP A 206 7.39 12.11 4.21
C ASP A 206 5.90 11.79 4.00
N VAL A 207 5.47 10.62 4.45
CA VAL A 207 4.14 10.08 4.14
C VAL A 207 3.10 10.51 5.17
N SER A 208 1.97 11.02 4.69
CA SER A 208 0.80 11.34 5.51
C SER A 208 -0.49 11.20 4.71
N ARG A 209 -1.60 10.95 5.43
CA ARG A 209 -2.93 10.86 4.86
C ARG A 209 -3.67 12.20 5.06
N PRO A 210 -3.97 12.97 4.00
CA PRO A 210 -4.71 14.22 4.12
C PRO A 210 -6.20 14.02 4.35
N GLU A 211 -6.80 13.01 3.72
CA GLU A 211 -8.25 12.76 3.70
C GLU A 211 -8.53 11.25 3.75
N SER A 212 -9.77 10.87 4.06
CA SER A 212 -10.20 9.46 4.01
C SER A 212 -10.10 8.86 2.60
N MET A 213 -9.56 7.65 2.51
CA MET A 213 -9.22 7.02 1.23
C MET A 213 -10.30 6.06 0.72
N THR A 214 -10.94 5.31 1.61
CA THR A 214 -11.78 4.14 1.31
C THR A 214 -13.14 4.18 2.00
N VAL A 215 -13.32 5.09 2.96
CA VAL A 215 -14.52 5.24 3.78
C VAL A 215 -15.77 5.41 2.91
N GLN A 216 -15.72 6.27 1.89
CA GLN A 216 -16.87 6.52 1.01
C GLN A 216 -17.44 5.22 0.42
N TRP A 217 -16.58 4.37 -0.13
CA TRP A 217 -16.96 3.12 -0.78
C TRP A 217 -17.40 2.05 0.22
N SER A 218 -16.65 1.90 1.31
CA SER A 218 -16.95 0.91 2.35
C SER A 218 -18.28 1.23 3.04
N LYS A 219 -18.51 2.50 3.39
CA LYS A 219 -19.76 2.98 3.98
C LYS A 219 -20.93 2.77 3.03
N PHE A 220 -20.79 3.21 1.78
CA PHE A 220 -21.83 3.01 0.76
C PHE A 220 -22.20 1.53 0.63
N ALA A 221 -21.21 0.63 0.55
CA ALA A 221 -21.43 -0.80 0.44
C ALA A 221 -22.15 -1.36 1.67
N GLN A 222 -21.75 -0.96 2.88
CA GLN A 222 -22.43 -1.36 4.12
C GLN A 222 -23.88 -0.88 4.16
N ASP A 223 -24.20 0.30 3.62
CA ASP A 223 -25.58 0.81 3.54
C ASP A 223 -26.47 0.00 2.57
N GLN A 224 -25.90 -0.82 1.69
CA GLN A 224 -26.67 -1.64 0.73
C GLN A 224 -27.06 -3.03 1.25
N THR A 225 -26.58 -3.44 2.43
CA THR A 225 -26.85 -4.78 2.98
C THR A 225 -26.96 -4.78 4.50
N LYS A 226 -27.68 -5.77 5.04
CA LYS A 226 -27.71 -6.04 6.49
C LYS A 226 -26.57 -6.96 6.93
N LYS A 227 -25.90 -7.65 6.01
CA LYS A 227 -24.71 -8.45 6.32
C LYS A 227 -23.52 -7.53 6.61
N ILE A 228 -22.50 -8.08 7.24
CA ILE A 228 -21.28 -7.32 7.56
C ILE A 228 -20.44 -7.16 6.29
N VAL A 229 -20.00 -5.93 6.00
CA VAL A 229 -19.09 -5.62 4.89
C VAL A 229 -17.68 -5.39 5.43
N LYS A 230 -16.67 -5.99 4.78
CA LYS A 230 -15.25 -5.73 5.06
C LYS A 230 -14.82 -4.37 4.49
N GLY A 231 -14.15 -3.57 5.31
CA GLY A 231 -13.26 -2.50 4.82
C GLY A 231 -11.97 -3.11 4.31
N MET A 232 -11.46 -2.63 3.17
CA MET A 232 -10.30 -3.22 2.49
C MET A 232 -9.15 -2.23 2.44
N LEU A 233 -8.01 -2.57 3.03
CA LEU A 233 -6.79 -1.75 3.06
C LEU A 233 -5.58 -2.57 2.62
N THR A 234 -4.64 -1.89 1.96
CA THR A 234 -3.29 -2.45 1.78
C THR A 234 -2.43 -2.03 2.96
N GLY A 235 -1.70 -2.99 3.51
CA GLY A 235 -0.84 -2.77 4.67
C GLY A 235 0.40 -1.94 4.35
N PRO A 236 1.02 -1.34 5.38
CA PRO A 236 2.14 -0.44 5.23
C PRO A 236 3.38 -1.09 4.59
N ILE A 237 3.60 -2.39 4.80
CA ILE A 237 4.76 -3.09 4.24
C ILE A 237 4.58 -3.32 2.76
N THR A 238 3.38 -3.67 2.31
CA THR A 238 3.09 -3.86 0.89
C THR A 238 3.13 -2.55 0.13
N ILE A 239 2.55 -1.47 0.68
CA ILE A 239 2.68 -0.13 0.08
C ILE A 239 4.16 0.27 -0.05
N LEU A 240 4.99 -0.04 0.94
CA LEU A 240 6.43 0.22 0.89
C LEU A 240 7.16 -0.65 -0.15
N GLN A 241 6.96 -1.97 -0.13
CA GLN A 241 7.75 -2.90 -0.94
C GLN A 241 7.42 -2.80 -2.42
N TRP A 242 6.15 -2.55 -2.77
CA TRP A 242 5.71 -2.40 -4.16
C TRP A 242 5.75 -0.95 -4.66
N SER A 243 6.49 -0.09 -3.96
CA SER A 243 6.85 1.27 -4.41
C SER A 243 8.36 1.39 -4.57
N PHE A 244 8.80 2.34 -5.42
CA PHE A 244 10.17 2.84 -5.37
C PHE A 244 10.35 3.71 -4.14
N VAL A 245 11.06 3.19 -3.15
CA VAL A 245 11.26 3.85 -1.86
C VAL A 245 12.45 4.80 -1.95
N ARG A 246 12.26 6.01 -1.39
CA ARG A 246 13.32 6.94 -1.00
C ARG A 246 14.54 6.27 -0.35
N ASP A 247 15.71 6.77 -0.71
CA ASP A 247 17.03 6.31 -0.25
C ASP A 247 17.74 7.29 0.73
N ASP A 248 17.07 8.35 1.16
CA ASP A 248 17.58 9.36 2.11
C ASP A 248 17.27 9.06 3.58
N GLN A 249 16.51 7.99 3.87
CA GLN A 249 16.23 7.53 5.24
C GLN A 249 16.05 5.99 5.30
N PRO A 250 16.14 5.38 6.49
CA PRO A 250 15.84 3.96 6.65
C PRO A 250 14.42 3.59 6.17
N ARG A 251 14.30 2.46 5.47
CA ARG A 251 12.99 1.91 5.02
C ARG A 251 11.99 1.77 6.15
N LYS A 252 12.47 1.39 7.34
CA LYS A 252 11.69 1.31 8.58
C LYS A 252 10.96 2.63 8.87
N ASP A 253 11.63 3.76 8.74
CA ASP A 253 11.05 5.05 9.11
C ASP A 253 9.92 5.40 8.13
N THR A 254 10.12 5.16 6.82
CA THR A 254 9.05 5.26 5.81
C THR A 254 7.88 4.31 6.10
N ALA A 255 8.15 3.06 6.50
CA ALA A 255 7.13 2.08 6.85
C ALA A 255 6.24 2.56 8.01
N LEU A 256 6.85 3.16 9.05
CA LEU A 256 6.13 3.70 10.19
C LEU A 256 5.26 4.90 9.82
N GLN A 257 5.72 5.76 8.90
CA GLN A 257 4.90 6.87 8.38
C GLN A 257 3.66 6.36 7.64
N ILE A 258 3.84 5.36 6.76
CA ILE A 258 2.72 4.71 6.07
C ILE A 258 1.77 4.05 7.09
N ALA A 259 2.31 3.39 8.12
CA ALA A 259 1.49 2.74 9.14
C ALA A 259 0.58 3.73 9.88
N PHE A 260 1.06 4.93 10.23
CA PHE A 260 0.20 5.95 10.82
C PHE A 260 -0.86 6.48 9.86
N ALA A 261 -0.55 6.58 8.57
CA ALA A 261 -1.54 6.93 7.55
C ALA A 261 -2.64 5.86 7.43
N ILE A 262 -2.28 4.57 7.46
CA ILE A 262 -3.25 3.46 7.45
C ILE A 262 -4.01 3.38 8.77
N ARG A 263 -3.38 3.66 9.91
CA ARG A 263 -4.04 3.74 11.22
C ARG A 263 -5.22 4.72 11.21
N ASP A 264 -5.01 5.92 10.66
CA ASP A 264 -6.07 6.93 10.57
C ASP A 264 -7.23 6.46 9.68
N GLU A 265 -6.93 5.70 8.63
CA GLU A 265 -7.96 5.11 7.77
C GLU A 265 -8.74 3.98 8.46
N VAL A 266 -8.08 3.14 9.26
CA VAL A 266 -8.73 2.11 10.08
C VAL A 266 -9.69 2.76 11.08
N GLU A 267 -9.25 3.82 11.77
CA GLU A 267 -10.09 4.57 12.70
C GLU A 267 -11.29 5.21 12.01
N ASP A 268 -11.11 5.83 10.84
CA ASP A 268 -12.21 6.44 10.09
C ASP A 268 -13.21 5.41 9.55
N LEU A 269 -12.74 4.24 9.10
CA LEU A 269 -13.62 3.13 8.71
C LEU A 269 -14.48 2.67 9.88
N GLU A 270 -13.87 2.46 11.05
CA GLU A 270 -14.58 2.06 12.26
C GLU A 270 -15.60 3.11 12.70
N ASN A 271 -15.21 4.39 12.71
CA ASN A 271 -16.09 5.51 13.04
C ASN A 271 -17.25 5.68 12.04
N ASN A 272 -17.13 5.13 10.84
CA ASN A 272 -18.18 5.09 9.83
C ASN A 272 -18.98 3.79 9.79
N GLY A 273 -18.85 2.94 10.82
CA GLY A 273 -19.67 1.76 11.02
C GLY A 273 -19.12 0.48 10.41
N ILE A 274 -17.90 0.49 9.88
CA ILE A 274 -17.24 -0.70 9.33
C ILE A 274 -16.60 -1.48 10.47
N LYS A 275 -17.13 -2.68 10.74
CA LYS A 275 -16.76 -3.50 11.91
C LYS A 275 -15.78 -4.63 11.61
N MET A 276 -15.53 -4.93 10.34
CA MET A 276 -14.47 -5.85 9.90
C MET A 276 -13.58 -5.11 8.93
N ILE A 277 -12.28 -5.07 9.22
CA ILE A 277 -11.31 -4.33 8.40
C ILE A 277 -10.17 -5.27 8.07
N GLN A 278 -9.94 -5.48 6.78
CA GLN A 278 -8.87 -6.31 6.26
C GLN A 278 -7.70 -5.43 5.83
N ILE A 279 -6.50 -5.73 6.35
CA ILE A 279 -5.25 -5.04 6.04
C ILE A 279 -4.31 -6.07 5.42
N ASP A 280 -4.13 -6.01 4.10
CA ASP A 280 -3.42 -7.06 3.36
C ASP A 280 -1.92 -6.81 3.29
N GLU A 281 -1.13 -7.85 3.60
CA GLU A 281 0.34 -7.78 3.59
C GLU A 281 1.00 -8.88 2.73
N PRO A 282 0.65 -8.99 1.42
CA PRO A 282 1.27 -9.99 0.53
C PRO A 282 2.78 -9.81 0.37
N ALA A 283 3.32 -8.59 0.54
CA ALA A 283 4.75 -8.33 0.39
C ALA A 283 5.56 -8.48 1.69
N LEU A 284 4.95 -8.89 2.81
CA LEU A 284 5.66 -9.08 4.09
C LEU A 284 6.81 -10.09 3.94
N ARG A 285 6.55 -11.21 3.26
CA ARG A 285 7.58 -12.23 3.00
C ARG A 285 8.55 -11.79 1.89
N GLU A 286 8.04 -11.15 0.84
CA GLU A 286 8.86 -10.64 -0.26
C GLU A 286 9.96 -9.68 0.23
N GLY A 287 9.65 -8.89 1.27
CA GLY A 287 10.56 -7.95 1.87
C GLY A 287 11.69 -8.53 2.72
N LEU A 288 11.73 -9.85 2.93
CA LEU A 288 12.76 -10.49 3.75
C LEU A 288 14.16 -10.22 3.17
N PRO A 289 15.14 -9.80 4.00
CA PRO A 289 16.53 -9.74 3.58
C PRO A 289 17.03 -11.09 3.05
N LEU A 290 17.94 -11.08 2.08
CA LEU A 290 18.48 -12.34 1.54
C LEU A 290 19.26 -13.18 2.57
N LYS A 291 19.81 -12.53 3.61
CA LYS A 291 20.53 -13.19 4.70
C LYS A 291 19.60 -13.42 5.88
N LYS A 292 19.47 -14.68 6.32
CA LYS A 292 18.63 -15.07 7.47
C LYS A 292 18.95 -14.30 8.76
N ASN A 293 20.22 -13.95 9.00
CA ASN A 293 20.63 -13.20 10.20
C ASN A 293 20.00 -11.79 10.28
N ASP A 294 19.60 -11.22 9.14
CA ASP A 294 18.99 -9.90 9.08
C ASP A 294 17.44 -9.96 9.17
N TRP A 295 16.85 -11.17 9.16
CA TRP A 295 15.40 -11.37 9.14
C TRP A 295 14.74 -10.83 10.40
N LYS A 296 15.31 -11.13 11.57
CA LYS A 296 14.73 -10.68 12.84
C LYS A 296 14.59 -9.16 12.86
N GLN A 297 15.62 -8.43 12.44
CA GLN A 297 15.58 -6.98 12.39
C GLN A 297 14.48 -6.47 11.45
N TYR A 298 14.33 -7.08 10.28
CA TYR A 298 13.26 -6.75 9.33
C TYR A 298 11.88 -7.00 9.91
N LEU A 299 11.63 -8.23 10.39
CA LEU A 299 10.34 -8.66 10.91
C LEU A 299 9.93 -7.85 12.14
N ASP A 300 10.88 -7.50 13.03
CA ASP A 300 10.61 -6.69 14.22
C ASP A 300 9.95 -5.34 13.86
N TRP A 301 10.42 -4.64 12.83
CA TRP A 301 9.80 -3.37 12.43
C TRP A 301 8.63 -3.54 11.45
N ALA A 302 8.61 -4.61 10.67
CA ALA A 302 7.51 -4.90 9.75
C ALA A 302 6.22 -5.22 10.51
N VAL A 303 6.31 -6.12 11.50
CA VAL A 303 5.23 -6.42 12.44
C VAL A 303 4.79 -5.16 13.19
N LYS A 304 5.75 -4.35 13.66
CA LYS A 304 5.46 -3.09 14.35
C LYS A 304 4.66 -2.12 13.49
N ALA A 305 4.97 -2.01 12.20
CA ALA A 305 4.24 -1.15 11.28
C ALA A 305 2.80 -1.66 11.11
N PHE A 306 2.58 -2.96 10.93
CA PHE A 306 1.23 -3.53 10.87
C PHE A 306 0.45 -3.27 12.16
N GLN A 307 1.07 -3.50 13.32
CA GLN A 307 0.48 -3.24 14.64
C GLN A 307 0.05 -1.78 14.81
N ILE A 308 0.86 -0.81 14.38
CA ILE A 308 0.48 0.62 14.42
C ILE A 308 -0.81 0.86 13.63
N SER A 309 -0.94 0.26 12.45
CA SER A 309 -2.14 0.36 11.62
C SER A 309 -3.37 -0.27 12.28
N ALA A 310 -3.22 -1.50 12.80
CA ALA A 310 -4.33 -2.33 13.28
C ALA A 310 -4.78 -2.02 14.72
N ALA A 311 -3.85 -1.64 15.60
CA ALA A 311 -4.08 -1.60 17.05
C ALA A 311 -5.09 -0.52 17.50
N VAL A 312 -5.42 0.43 16.62
CA VAL A 312 -6.43 1.47 16.89
C VAL A 312 -7.85 0.90 16.97
N ALA A 313 -8.11 -0.25 16.34
CA ALA A 313 -9.41 -0.88 16.32
C ALA A 313 -9.85 -1.35 17.71
N LYS A 314 -11.11 -1.06 18.05
CA LYS A 314 -11.76 -1.48 19.31
C LYS A 314 -11.89 -3.00 19.36
N ASP A 315 -12.19 -3.54 20.55
CA ASP A 315 -12.26 -4.99 20.76
C ASP A 315 -13.39 -5.65 19.94
N GLU A 316 -14.48 -4.93 19.70
CA GLU A 316 -15.60 -5.35 18.86
C GLU A 316 -15.30 -5.36 17.35
N THR A 317 -14.25 -4.67 16.90
CA THR A 317 -13.86 -4.61 15.48
C THR A 317 -12.90 -5.74 15.17
N GLN A 318 -13.17 -6.47 14.09
CA GLN A 318 -12.32 -7.58 13.67
C GLN A 318 -11.28 -7.12 12.66
N ILE A 319 -10.00 -7.33 12.96
CA ILE A 319 -8.91 -7.12 12.01
C ILE A 319 -8.63 -8.41 11.26
N HIS A 320 -8.74 -8.35 9.93
CA HIS A 320 -8.37 -9.43 9.03
C HIS A 320 -7.05 -9.11 8.35
N THR A 321 -6.33 -10.12 7.89
CA THR A 321 -5.22 -9.95 6.95
C THR A 321 -5.17 -11.10 5.95
N HIS A 322 -4.83 -10.80 4.71
CA HIS A 322 -4.56 -11.79 3.68
C HIS A 322 -3.09 -11.85 3.31
N MET A 323 -2.59 -13.07 3.08
CA MET A 323 -1.25 -13.34 2.57
C MET A 323 -1.30 -14.39 1.45
N CYS A 324 -0.73 -14.04 0.28
CA CYS A 324 -0.88 -14.82 -0.95
C CYS A 324 0.14 -15.97 -1.16
N TYR A 325 1.14 -16.18 -0.27
CA TYR A 325 2.26 -17.10 -0.57
C TYR A 325 2.48 -18.19 0.49
N ALA A 326 1.98 -19.40 0.22
CA ALA A 326 1.86 -20.55 1.12
C ALA A 326 3.08 -20.99 1.97
N GLU A 327 4.30 -20.58 1.65
CA GLU A 327 5.51 -20.98 2.39
C GLU A 327 5.79 -20.03 3.57
N PHE A 328 5.01 -20.20 4.65
CA PHE A 328 5.07 -19.34 5.83
C PHE A 328 5.83 -19.94 7.02
N GLU A 329 6.36 -21.16 6.94
CA GLU A 329 7.09 -21.82 8.04
C GLU A 329 8.21 -20.93 8.60
N ASP A 330 8.93 -20.25 7.71
CA ASP A 330 10.05 -19.36 8.03
C ASP A 330 9.65 -18.07 8.77
N ILE A 331 8.36 -17.68 8.78
CA ILE A 331 7.88 -16.42 9.36
C ILE A 331 6.61 -16.56 10.23
N ILE A 332 6.26 -17.78 10.66
CA ILE A 332 5.02 -18.02 11.40
C ILE A 332 4.92 -17.22 12.70
N ASP A 333 6.04 -17.03 13.41
CA ASP A 333 6.10 -16.22 14.62
C ASP A 333 5.79 -14.75 14.34
N ALA A 334 6.24 -14.24 13.20
CA ALA A 334 5.95 -12.86 12.78
C ALA A 334 4.48 -12.70 12.40
N ILE A 335 3.89 -13.70 11.74
CA ILE A 335 2.45 -13.72 11.41
C ILE A 335 1.62 -13.73 12.70
N ALA A 336 1.97 -14.56 13.68
CA ALA A 336 1.30 -14.59 14.97
C ALA A 336 1.45 -13.24 15.70
N ALA A 337 2.62 -12.60 15.62
CA ALA A 337 2.89 -11.30 16.23
C ALA A 337 2.10 -10.13 15.60
N LEU A 338 1.50 -10.30 14.41
CA LEU A 338 0.58 -9.31 13.84
C LEU A 338 -0.67 -9.10 14.70
N ASP A 339 -1.06 -10.09 15.51
CA ASP A 339 -2.28 -10.06 16.35
C ASP A 339 -3.56 -9.73 15.55
N ALA A 340 -3.63 -10.20 14.30
CA ALA A 340 -4.84 -10.18 13.49
C ALA A 340 -5.86 -11.18 14.05
N ASP A 341 -7.14 -10.83 14.03
CA ASP A 341 -8.21 -11.67 14.57
C ASP A 341 -8.55 -12.83 13.61
N VAL A 342 -8.41 -12.60 12.29
CA VAL A 342 -8.62 -13.61 11.25
C VAL A 342 -7.52 -13.48 10.18
N ILE A 343 -6.94 -14.61 9.79
CA ILE A 343 -5.90 -14.66 8.75
C ILE A 343 -6.39 -15.55 7.63
N SER A 344 -6.30 -15.06 6.40
CA SER A 344 -6.56 -15.86 5.20
C SER A 344 -5.25 -16.13 4.47
N ILE A 345 -5.03 -17.39 4.11
CA ILE A 345 -3.77 -17.90 3.56
C ILE A 345 -4.07 -18.66 2.28
N GLU A 346 -3.31 -18.42 1.21
CA GLU A 346 -3.39 -19.24 0.00
C GLU A 346 -2.81 -20.64 0.26
N THR A 347 -3.66 -21.69 0.20
CA THR A 347 -3.28 -23.08 0.51
C THR A 347 -3.73 -24.11 -0.54
N SER A 348 -4.57 -23.71 -1.52
CA SER A 348 -5.23 -24.66 -2.44
C SER A 348 -4.31 -25.34 -3.47
N ARG A 349 -3.09 -24.81 -3.67
CA ARG A 349 -2.09 -25.31 -4.62
C ARG A 349 -0.75 -25.57 -3.95
N SER A 350 -0.76 -25.70 -2.63
CA SER A 350 0.39 -25.72 -1.74
C SER A 350 0.83 -27.14 -1.40
#